data_AF-A0A6B3CA41-F1
#
_entry.id   AF-A0A6B3CA41-F1
#
_cell.length_a   1.000
_cell.length_b   1.000
_cell.length_c   1.000
_cell.angle_alpha   90.00
_cell.angle_beta   90.00
_cell.angle_gamma   90.00
#
_symmetry.space_group_name_H-M   'P 1'
#
loop_
_entity.id
_entity.type
_entity.pdbx_description
1 polymer ?
#
loop_
_entity_poly.entity_id
_entity_poly.type
_entity_poly.pdbx_seq_one_letter_code
_entity_poly.pdbx_strand_id
1 'polypeptide(L)'
;DWGYGTRSQRINDLIEAKIKDSGKISTDDMRTMQMDNSSEIAALLTPMLAKIQVSDPEVRSAQKLLEGWNYTQEPDSAAAAYFNAVWRNILKLSFGDKMPKELRIEGSCVNVRDQTSGPADDLAELVRECGTRGADSAQPDGGDRWF
;
A
#
# COMPACT_ATOMS: atom_id res chain seq x y z
N ASP A 1 16.61 1.61 -14.16
CA ASP A 1 15.26 1.52 -14.75
C ASP A 1 14.30 2.07 -13.71
N TRP A 2 13.80 3.29 -13.94
CA TRP A 2 12.93 3.99 -13.00
C TRP A 2 11.50 3.57 -13.31
N GLY A 3 10.87 2.79 -12.43
CA GLY A 3 9.44 2.57 -12.55
C GLY A 3 8.75 3.92 -12.38
N TYR A 4 8.31 4.54 -13.48
CA TYR A 4 7.45 5.71 -13.44
C TYR A 4 6.28 5.36 -12.51
N GLY A 5 6.20 6.01 -11.36
CA GLY A 5 5.26 5.65 -10.30
C GLY A 5 3.81 5.62 -10.81
N THR A 6 2.94 4.91 -10.10
CA THR A 6 1.53 4.75 -10.51
C THR A 6 0.82 6.08 -10.77
N ARG A 7 1.14 7.13 -9.98
CA ARG A 7 0.61 8.49 -10.20
C ARG A 7 1.08 9.14 -11.50
N SER A 8 2.34 8.97 -11.90
CA SER A 8 2.80 9.53 -13.19
C SER A 8 2.17 8.79 -14.37
N GLN A 9 2.01 7.47 -14.25
CA GLN A 9 1.30 6.71 -15.29
C GLN A 9 -0.16 7.16 -15.40
N ARG A 10 -0.84 7.36 -14.27
CA ARG A 10 -2.22 7.88 -14.25
C ARG A 10 -2.35 9.23 -14.98
N ILE A 11 -1.41 10.14 -14.78
CA ILE A 11 -1.40 11.43 -15.49
C ILE A 11 -1.18 11.23 -17.00
N ASN A 12 -0.26 10.34 -17.39
CA ASN A 12 -0.06 10.00 -18.81
C ASN A 12 -1.36 9.46 -19.42
N ASP A 13 -2.04 8.53 -18.74
CA ASP A 13 -3.29 7.94 -19.21
C ASP A 13 -4.39 9.00 -19.38
N LEU A 14 -4.49 9.96 -18.44
CA LEU A 14 -5.44 11.07 -18.51
C LEU A 14 -5.12 12.04 -19.66
N ILE A 15 -3.83 12.33 -19.88
CA ILE A 15 -3.37 13.16 -21.01
C ILE A 15 -3.70 12.47 -22.33
N GLU A 16 -3.32 11.19 -22.48
CA GLU A 16 -3.60 10.37 -23.66
C GLU A 16 -5.10 10.32 -23.97
N ALA A 17 -5.93 10.10 -22.95
CA ALA A 17 -7.38 10.11 -23.09
C ALA A 17 -7.92 11.46 -23.58
N LYS A 18 -7.34 12.59 -23.15
CA LYS A 18 -7.79 13.93 -23.53
C LYS A 18 -7.33 14.36 -24.93
N ILE A 19 -6.13 13.99 -25.35
CA ILE A 19 -5.59 14.36 -26.66
C ILE A 19 -6.05 13.43 -27.79
N LYS A 20 -6.68 12.31 -27.42
CA LYS A 20 -7.31 11.40 -28.38
C LYS A 20 -8.23 12.18 -29.33
N ASP A 21 -8.24 11.78 -30.60
CA ASP A 21 -9.07 12.37 -31.65
C ASP A 21 -8.85 13.89 -31.83
N SER A 22 -7.59 14.34 -31.67
CA SER A 22 -7.14 15.75 -31.77
C SER A 22 -7.70 16.67 -30.68
N GLY A 23 -8.07 16.12 -29.53
CA GLY A 23 -8.44 16.91 -28.35
C GLY A 23 -7.28 17.81 -27.88
N LYS A 24 -7.64 18.92 -27.25
CA LYS A 24 -6.68 19.88 -26.66
C LYS A 24 -6.83 19.89 -25.15
N ILE A 25 -5.73 20.14 -24.46
CA ILE A 25 -5.70 20.26 -23.00
C ILE A 25 -5.76 21.74 -22.63
N SER A 26 -6.74 22.11 -21.82
CA SER A 26 -6.84 23.44 -21.20
C SER A 26 -6.10 23.49 -19.86
N THR A 27 -5.97 24.69 -19.29
CA THR A 27 -5.47 24.86 -17.92
C THR A 27 -6.38 24.20 -16.88
N ASP A 28 -7.69 24.18 -17.12
CA ASP A 28 -8.66 23.55 -16.22
C ASP A 28 -8.60 22.01 -16.28
N ASP A 29 -8.34 21.45 -17.46
CA ASP A 29 -8.06 20.01 -17.59
C ASP A 29 -6.81 19.63 -16.78
N MET A 30 -5.72 20.40 -16.92
CA MET A 30 -4.50 20.15 -16.14
C MET A 30 -4.73 20.26 -14.64
N ARG A 31 -5.51 21.27 -14.20
CA ARG A 31 -5.90 21.40 -12.79
C ARG A 31 -6.66 20.17 -12.31
N THR A 32 -7.61 19.69 -13.11
CA THR A 32 -8.42 18.51 -12.78
C THR A 32 -7.55 17.25 -12.67
N MET A 33 -6.62 17.03 -13.61
CA MET A 33 -5.70 15.89 -13.57
C MET A 33 -4.80 15.89 -12.34
N GLN A 34 -4.31 17.07 -11.93
CA GLN A 34 -3.46 17.17 -10.72
C GLN A 34 -4.25 16.90 -9.43
N MET A 35 -5.56 17.21 -9.43
CA MET A 35 -6.45 16.92 -8.31
C MET A 35 -7.03 15.50 -8.35
N ASP A 36 -6.69 14.67 -9.36
CA ASP A 36 -7.10 13.26 -9.43
C ASP A 36 -6.59 12.52 -8.17
N ASN A 37 -7.54 11.98 -7.43
CA ASN A 37 -7.36 11.24 -6.19
C ASN A 37 -7.76 9.75 -6.36
N SER A 38 -7.77 9.25 -7.59
CA SER A 38 -8.07 7.84 -7.85
C SER A 38 -6.94 6.94 -7.34
N SER A 39 -7.30 5.76 -6.86
CA SER A 39 -6.35 4.80 -6.29
C SER A 39 -6.18 3.57 -7.19
N GLU A 40 -5.05 3.50 -7.88
CA GLU A 40 -4.70 2.34 -8.73
C GLU A 40 -4.61 1.03 -7.93
N ILE A 41 -4.10 1.10 -6.69
CA ILE A 41 -4.06 -0.07 -5.81
C ILE A 41 -5.48 -0.50 -5.39
N ALA A 42 -6.41 0.43 -5.23
CA ALA A 42 -7.81 0.09 -4.97
C ALA A 42 -8.47 -0.56 -6.18
N ALA A 43 -8.21 -0.05 -7.40
CA ALA A 43 -8.69 -0.65 -8.63
C ALA A 43 -8.20 -2.11 -8.79
N LEU A 44 -6.93 -2.37 -8.43
CA LEU A 44 -6.35 -3.72 -8.46
C LEU A 44 -6.97 -4.64 -7.40
N LEU A 45 -7.07 -4.20 -6.15
CA LEU A 45 -7.41 -5.07 -5.02
C LEU A 45 -8.91 -5.25 -4.81
N THR A 46 -9.74 -4.24 -5.11
CA THR A 46 -11.19 -4.29 -4.85
C THR A 46 -11.87 -5.52 -5.46
N PRO A 47 -11.60 -5.92 -6.72
CA PRO A 47 -12.19 -7.13 -7.30
C PRO A 47 -11.82 -8.43 -6.58
N MET A 48 -10.65 -8.46 -5.93
CA MET A 48 -10.21 -9.62 -5.13
C MET A 48 -10.88 -9.58 -3.75
N LEU A 49 -10.86 -8.41 -3.11
CA LEU A 49 -11.46 -8.18 -1.80
C LEU A 49 -12.96 -8.50 -1.82
N ALA A 50 -13.69 -8.08 -2.85
CA ALA A 50 -15.14 -8.33 -2.98
C ALA A 50 -15.50 -9.83 -3.10
N LYS A 51 -14.57 -10.69 -3.53
CA LYS A 51 -14.81 -12.14 -3.66
C LYS A 51 -14.60 -12.92 -2.36
N ILE A 52 -13.95 -12.32 -1.37
CA ILE A 52 -13.65 -12.99 -0.10
C ILE A 52 -14.95 -13.23 0.67
N GLN A 53 -15.17 -14.47 1.10
CA GLN A 53 -16.30 -14.80 1.95
C GLN A 53 -16.00 -14.40 3.40
N VAL A 54 -16.73 -13.40 3.89
CA VAL A 54 -16.63 -12.90 5.26
C VAL A 54 -17.78 -13.47 6.09
N SER A 55 -17.46 -14.17 7.19
CA SER A 55 -18.48 -14.73 8.10
C SER A 55 -19.05 -13.68 9.05
N ASP A 56 -18.23 -12.71 9.46
CA ASP A 56 -18.64 -11.62 10.33
C ASP A 56 -19.62 -10.68 9.61
N PRO A 57 -20.84 -10.44 10.16
CA PRO A 57 -21.86 -9.65 9.49
C PRO A 57 -21.48 -8.16 9.39
N GLU A 58 -20.77 -7.59 10.37
CA GLU A 58 -20.36 -6.19 10.35
C GLU A 58 -19.26 -5.97 9.31
N VAL A 59 -18.27 -6.86 9.28
CA VAL A 59 -17.20 -6.82 8.27
C VAL A 59 -17.77 -7.05 6.87
N ARG A 60 -18.74 -7.95 6.72
CA ARG A 60 -19.43 -8.14 5.43
C ARG A 60 -20.19 -6.90 5.00
N SER A 61 -20.85 -6.20 5.92
CA SER A 61 -21.52 -4.92 5.61
C SER A 61 -20.52 -3.86 5.16
N ALA A 62 -19.35 -3.78 5.80
CA ALA A 62 -18.29 -2.85 5.39
C ALA A 62 -17.69 -3.23 4.03
N GLN A 63 -17.47 -4.52 3.77
CA GLN A 63 -17.00 -5.03 2.47
C GLN A 63 -17.93 -4.63 1.32
N LYS A 64 -19.25 -4.63 1.54
CA LYS A 64 -20.23 -4.18 0.53
C LYS A 64 -20.08 -2.72 0.13
N LEU A 65 -19.44 -1.87 0.93
CA LEU A 65 -19.13 -0.49 0.53
C LEU A 65 -18.23 -0.44 -0.71
N LEU A 66 -17.48 -1.51 -0.99
CA LEU A 66 -16.66 -1.60 -2.20
C LEU A 66 -17.48 -1.83 -3.48
N GLU A 67 -18.75 -2.26 -3.37
CA GLU A 67 -19.60 -2.50 -4.53
C GLU A 67 -19.96 -1.16 -5.21
N GLY A 68 -19.61 -1.02 -6.48
CA GLY A 68 -19.88 0.20 -7.26
C GLY A 68 -19.02 1.41 -6.91
N TRP A 69 -18.08 1.29 -5.96
CA TRP A 69 -17.13 2.37 -5.67
C TRP A 69 -16.17 2.55 -6.86
N ASN A 70 -15.95 3.80 -7.24
CA ASN A 70 -15.11 4.21 -8.38
C ASN A 70 -13.63 4.45 -7.99
N TYR A 71 -13.24 4.05 -6.78
CA TYR A 71 -11.87 4.14 -6.26
C TYR A 71 -11.36 5.55 -5.95
N THR A 72 -12.22 6.57 -5.97
CA THR A 72 -11.85 7.94 -5.57
C THR A 72 -11.76 8.07 -4.05
N GLN A 73 -10.76 8.82 -3.60
CA GLN A 73 -10.38 8.98 -2.19
C GLN A 73 -10.99 10.26 -1.58
N GLU A 74 -12.28 10.49 -1.82
CA GLU A 74 -12.99 11.64 -1.26
C GLU A 74 -13.08 11.55 0.28
N PRO A 75 -13.01 12.69 0.99
CA PRO A 75 -12.97 12.71 2.45
C PRO A 75 -14.26 12.18 3.12
N ASP A 76 -15.38 12.17 2.40
CA ASP A 76 -16.67 11.66 2.85
C ASP A 76 -16.99 10.24 2.34
N SER A 77 -16.04 9.59 1.64
CA SER A 77 -16.23 8.24 1.11
C SER A 77 -15.99 7.16 2.16
N ALA A 78 -17.09 6.52 2.61
CA ALA A 78 -17.01 5.37 3.50
C ALA A 78 -16.25 4.18 2.88
N ALA A 79 -16.38 3.98 1.56
CA ALA A 79 -15.66 2.95 0.82
C ALA A 79 -14.15 3.20 0.82
N ALA A 80 -13.73 4.45 0.62
CA ALA A 80 -12.33 4.86 0.70
C ALA A 80 -11.77 4.64 2.10
N ALA A 81 -12.49 5.03 3.15
CA ALA A 81 -12.08 4.79 4.54
C ALA A 81 -11.90 3.30 4.85
N TYR A 82 -12.88 2.47 4.47
CA TYR A 82 -12.79 1.03 4.63
C TYR A 82 -11.61 0.43 3.86
N PHE A 83 -11.44 0.78 2.57
CA PHE A 83 -10.34 0.30 1.75
C PHE A 83 -8.98 0.65 2.36
N ASN A 84 -8.76 1.89 2.81
CA ASN A 84 -7.48 2.28 3.40
C ASN A 84 -7.19 1.57 4.73
N ALA A 85 -8.23 1.28 5.53
CA ALA A 85 -8.09 0.48 6.73
C ALA A 85 -7.66 -0.96 6.40
N VAL A 86 -8.28 -1.58 5.38
CA VAL A 86 -7.88 -2.90 4.88
C VAL A 86 -6.45 -2.88 4.32
N TRP A 87 -6.15 -1.91 3.45
CA TRP A 87 -4.86 -1.78 2.79
C TRP A 87 -3.71 -1.64 3.79
N ARG A 88 -3.89 -0.81 4.82
CA ARG A 88 -2.93 -0.68 5.92
C ARG A 88 -2.63 -2.02 6.58
N ASN A 89 -3.65 -2.85 6.81
CA ASN A 89 -3.46 -4.15 7.43
C ASN A 89 -2.84 -5.17 6.48
N ILE A 90 -3.15 -5.13 5.18
CA ILE A 90 -2.46 -5.93 4.16
C ILE A 90 -0.96 -5.64 4.19
N LEU A 91 -0.56 -4.37 4.20
CA LEU A 91 0.86 -3.99 4.27
C LEU A 91 1.53 -4.49 5.55
N LYS A 92 0.87 -4.34 6.70
CA LYS A 92 1.37 -4.86 7.98
C LYS A 92 1.59 -6.36 7.96
N LEU A 93 0.62 -7.13 7.49
CA LEU A 93 0.71 -8.59 7.41
C LEU A 93 1.70 -9.07 6.33
N SER A 94 1.88 -8.27 5.27
CA SER A 94 2.77 -8.62 4.17
C SER A 94 4.24 -8.40 4.53
N PHE A 95 4.56 -7.31 5.24
CA PHE A 95 5.94 -6.87 5.47
C PHE A 95 6.34 -6.80 6.95
N GLY A 96 5.44 -6.45 7.86
CA GLY A 96 5.77 -6.01 9.23
C GLY A 96 6.75 -6.92 9.97
N ASP A 97 6.49 -8.23 9.95
CA ASP A 97 7.28 -9.22 10.68
C ASP A 97 8.31 -9.94 9.80
N LYS A 98 8.37 -9.61 8.50
CA LYS A 98 9.25 -10.27 7.53
C LYS A 98 10.48 -9.44 7.15
N MET A 99 10.53 -8.20 7.62
CA MET A 99 11.67 -7.31 7.38
C MET A 99 12.74 -7.53 8.45
N PRO A 100 14.03 -7.45 8.06
CA PRO A 100 15.13 -7.53 9.03
C PRO A 100 15.09 -6.34 10.00
N LYS A 101 15.67 -6.47 11.21
CA LYS A 101 15.60 -5.43 12.26
C LYS A 101 16.05 -4.05 11.79
N GLU A 102 17.00 -3.99 10.87
CA GLU A 102 17.57 -2.75 10.32
C GLU A 102 16.52 -1.94 9.54
N LEU A 103 15.46 -2.59 9.05
CA LEU A 103 14.37 -1.96 8.31
C LEU A 103 13.09 -1.79 9.12
N ARG A 104 13.03 -2.34 10.34
CA ARG A 104 11.90 -2.20 11.25
C ARG A 104 12.11 -1.01 12.19
N ILE A 105 11.02 -0.30 12.48
CA ILE A 105 11.03 0.84 13.43
C ILE A 105 11.49 0.36 14.80
N GLU A 106 12.26 1.19 15.50
CA GLU A 106 12.70 0.95 16.86
C GLU A 106 11.56 0.51 17.78
N GLY A 107 11.81 -0.54 18.58
CA GLY A 107 10.80 -1.12 19.48
C GLY A 107 9.77 -2.03 18.80
N SER A 108 9.72 -2.11 17.47
CA SER A 108 8.93 -3.11 16.75
C SER A 108 9.60 -4.47 16.87
N CYS A 109 9.23 -5.29 17.86
CA CYS A 109 9.89 -6.57 18.15
C CYS A 109 9.09 -7.78 17.66
N VAL A 110 9.80 -8.77 17.11
CA VAL A 110 9.24 -10.05 16.69
C VAL A 110 10.12 -11.19 17.17
N ASN A 111 9.54 -12.39 17.32
CA ASN A 111 10.32 -13.59 17.58
C ASN A 111 10.73 -14.20 16.24
N VAL A 112 12.04 -14.28 16.00
CA VAL A 112 12.61 -14.89 14.80
C VAL A 112 13.34 -16.17 15.19
N ARG A 113 13.52 -17.08 14.24
CA ARG A 113 14.43 -18.22 14.46
C ARG A 113 15.86 -17.69 14.50
N ASP A 114 16.64 -18.21 15.44
CA ASP A 114 18.06 -17.90 15.48
C ASP A 114 18.72 -18.33 14.16
N GLN A 115 19.50 -17.42 13.56
CA GLN A 115 20.26 -17.65 12.33
C GLN A 115 21.78 -17.78 12.62
N THR A 116 22.18 -17.90 13.88
CA THR A 116 23.58 -18.22 14.21
C THR A 116 24.01 -19.49 13.49
N SER A 117 25.25 -19.50 13.00
CA SER A 117 25.86 -20.66 12.33
C SER A 117 26.20 -21.73 13.37
N GLY A 118 25.19 -22.31 14.00
CA GLY A 118 25.27 -23.43 14.94
C GLY A 118 24.82 -24.74 14.28
N PRO A 119 25.02 -25.90 14.94
CA PRO A 119 24.40 -27.16 14.53
C PRO A 119 22.88 -27.00 14.33
N ALA A 120 22.30 -27.74 13.38
CA ALA A 120 20.91 -27.55 12.95
C ALA A 120 19.85 -27.64 14.07
N ASP A 121 20.20 -28.24 15.21
CA ASP A 121 19.37 -28.33 16.41
C ASP A 121 19.20 -26.98 17.14
N ASP A 122 20.16 -26.04 16.98
CA ASP A 122 20.13 -24.69 17.58
C ASP A 122 19.21 -23.72 16.79
N LEU A 123 18.87 -24.05 15.54
CA LEU A 123 17.97 -23.26 14.68
C LEU A 123 16.48 -23.33 15.11
N ALA A 124 16.19 -24.11 16.16
CA ALA A 124 14.86 -24.25 16.74
C ALA A 124 14.56 -23.17 17.80
N GLU A 125 15.57 -22.48 18.34
CA GLU A 125 15.36 -21.45 19.36
C GLU A 125 14.82 -20.16 18.73
N LEU A 126 13.79 -19.59 19.37
CA LEU A 126 13.24 -18.31 18.98
C LEU A 126 13.91 -17.20 19.79
N VAL A 127 14.55 -16.25 19.10
CA VAL A 127 15.15 -15.07 19.70
C VAL A 127 14.26 -13.85 19.44
N ARG A 128 14.12 -12.99 20.45
CA ARG A 128 13.36 -11.75 20.34
C ARG A 128 14.23 -10.68 19.69
N GLU A 129 13.87 -10.28 18.47
CA GLU A 129 14.60 -9.28 17.69
C GLU A 129 13.77 -8.01 17.52
N CYS A 130 14.29 -6.89 18.00
CA CYS A 130 13.64 -5.57 17.88
C CYS A 130 14.22 -4.76 16.73
N GLY A 131 13.37 -3.98 16.06
CA GLY A 131 13.80 -3.04 15.04
C GLY A 131 14.79 -2.02 15.59
N THR A 132 15.66 -1.52 14.73
CA THR A 132 16.72 -0.55 15.09
C THR A 132 16.64 0.74 14.29
N ARG A 133 15.64 0.88 13.42
CA ARG A 133 15.49 2.06 12.56
C ARG A 133 14.73 3.16 13.28
N GLY A 134 15.32 4.36 13.38
CA GLY A 134 14.64 5.53 13.93
C GLY A 134 13.37 5.85 13.13
N ALA A 135 12.28 6.21 13.82
CA ALA A 135 10.99 6.47 13.16
C ALA A 135 11.02 7.66 12.19
N ASP A 136 11.97 8.58 12.39
CA ASP A 136 12.24 9.78 11.61
C ASP A 136 13.29 9.56 10.50
N SER A 137 13.93 8.40 10.45
CA SER A 137 14.99 8.09 9.49
C SER A 137 14.47 7.74 8.09
N ALA A 138 13.15 7.66 7.90
CA ALA A 138 12.53 7.40 6.61
C ALA A 138 12.64 8.63 5.69
N GLN A 139 13.43 8.52 4.64
CA GLN A 139 13.55 9.56 3.62
C GLN A 139 12.27 9.60 2.76
N PRO A 140 11.76 10.80 2.41
CA PRO A 140 10.54 10.96 1.63
C PRO A 140 10.57 10.27 0.26
N ASP A 141 11.76 10.07 -0.30
CA ASP A 141 12.02 9.44 -1.59
C ASP A 141 12.35 7.93 -1.49
N GLY A 142 12.44 7.38 -0.28
CA GLY A 142 12.89 6.01 -0.04
C GLY A 142 14.33 5.72 -0.47
N GLY A 143 15.17 6.77 -0.62
CA GLY A 143 16.58 6.67 -1.02
C GLY A 143 17.49 6.01 0.02
N ASP A 144 17.01 5.90 1.26
CA ASP A 144 17.65 5.16 2.36
C ASP A 144 17.64 3.63 2.18
N ARG A 145 17.06 3.12 1.09
CA ARG A 145 17.08 1.69 0.72
C ARG A 145 18.41 1.20 0.13
N TRP A 146 19.40 2.08 -0.07
CA TRP A 146 20.57 1.79 -0.92
C TRP A 146 21.95 1.86 -0.23
N PHE A 147 22.01 1.69 1.10
CA PHE A 147 23.28 1.60 1.84
C PHE A 147 23.39 0.29 2.63
#